data_AF-H2Y5B0-F1
#
_entry.id   AF-H2Y5B0-F1
#
_cell.length_a   1.000
_cell.length_b   1.000
_cell.length_c   1.000
_cell.angle_alpha   90.00
_cell.angle_beta   90.00
_cell.angle_gamma   90.00
#
_symmetry.space_group_name_H-M   'P 1'
#
loop_
_entity.id
_entity.type
_entity.pdbx_description
1 polymer ?
#
loop_
_entity_poly.entity_id
_entity_poly.type
_entity_poly.pdbx_seq_one_letter_code
_entity_poly.pdbx_strand_id
1 'polypeptide(L)'
;MTSWVTSKQVEQGLTARLMYNELVGGWERKRPIWIMLMINALTKPDIRSRGLPVLDVYLARQAELMGKRTGAIEKVEEQCRPFNGLNMSQVLFALNHTLTLQEKIRRGKMRLPYSTDDLINTYNCGDLNSLIFGKGTSQIPHLKNSDVENNETGHKLSGVEITTADTAMASEIDEYLKEELIFRRNERMATRVVDLIRRNEDESFFFAFGAGHFLGNGSVIDYVTKAGFEIERVDGEFDPRSDTQSGLTSLKGSWGRGKNKRKHREKQSRFDIPL
;
A
#
# COMPACT_ATOMS: atom_id res chain seq x y z
N MET A 1 -14.71 15.30 -6.70
CA MET A 1 -14.15 14.04 -7.23
C MET A 1 -14.33 13.88 -8.74
N THR A 2 -15.32 14.53 -9.38
CA THR A 2 -15.50 14.47 -10.84
C THR A 2 -14.25 14.87 -11.63
N SER A 3 -13.52 15.90 -11.20
CA SER A 3 -12.24 16.32 -11.81
C SER A 3 -11.04 15.39 -11.51
N TRP A 4 -11.24 14.35 -10.70
CA TRP A 4 -10.18 13.40 -10.33
C TRP A 4 -10.23 12.12 -11.14
N VAL A 5 -11.37 11.80 -11.77
CA VAL A 5 -11.52 10.64 -12.67
C VAL A 5 -10.92 10.98 -14.04
N THR A 6 -10.16 10.05 -14.63
CA THR A 6 -9.53 10.21 -15.95
C THR A 6 -10.48 9.78 -17.08
N SER A 7 -10.25 10.27 -18.31
CA SER A 7 -11.03 9.87 -19.48
C SER A 7 -10.99 8.36 -19.73
N LYS A 8 -9.81 7.74 -19.58
CA LYS A 8 -9.62 6.28 -19.70
C LYS A 8 -10.49 5.50 -18.70
N GLN A 9 -10.58 5.96 -17.46
CA GLN A 9 -11.44 5.33 -16.45
C GLN A 9 -12.93 5.47 -16.81
N VAL A 10 -13.34 6.61 -17.38
CA VAL A 10 -14.71 6.82 -17.87
C VAL A 10 -15.03 5.89 -19.04
N GLU A 11 -14.10 5.72 -19.98
CA GLU A 11 -14.23 4.77 -21.10
C GLU A 11 -14.36 3.31 -20.62
N GLN A 12 -13.72 2.97 -19.50
CA GLN A 12 -13.85 1.69 -18.81
C GLN A 12 -15.14 1.57 -17.97
N GLY A 13 -16.05 2.56 -18.04
CA GLY A 13 -17.32 2.57 -17.34
C GLY A 13 -17.25 3.01 -15.87
N LEU A 14 -16.10 3.51 -15.40
CA LEU A 14 -15.95 4.00 -14.03
C LEU A 14 -16.42 5.45 -13.94
N THR A 15 -17.38 5.72 -13.05
CA THR A 15 -17.88 7.07 -12.76
C THR A 15 -17.40 7.55 -11.40
N ALA A 16 -17.34 8.87 -11.20
CA ALA A 16 -16.97 9.45 -9.90
C ALA A 16 -17.89 8.96 -8.76
N ARG A 17 -19.20 8.80 -9.04
CA ARG A 17 -20.16 8.27 -8.07
C ARG A 17 -19.88 6.79 -7.74
N LEU A 18 -19.62 5.98 -8.76
CA LEU A 18 -19.31 4.56 -8.57
C LEU A 18 -18.01 4.41 -7.76
N MET A 19 -16.94 5.13 -8.13
CA MET A 19 -15.69 5.11 -7.38
C MET A 19 -15.86 5.56 -5.94
N TYR A 20 -16.60 6.65 -5.70
CA TYR A 20 -16.89 7.11 -4.35
C TYR A 20 -17.60 6.02 -3.54
N ASN A 21 -18.67 5.44 -4.08
CA ASN A 21 -19.43 4.39 -3.41
C ASN A 21 -18.60 3.14 -3.12
N GLU A 22 -17.72 2.72 -4.04
CA GLU A 22 -16.83 1.57 -3.82
C GLU A 22 -15.79 1.84 -2.72
N LEU A 23 -15.29 3.07 -2.62
CA LEU A 23 -14.25 3.42 -1.65
C LEU A 23 -14.79 3.68 -0.25
N VAL A 24 -15.89 4.43 -0.17
CA VAL A 24 -16.44 4.88 1.12
C VAL A 24 -17.73 4.18 1.52
N GLY A 25 -18.31 3.36 0.66
CA GLY A 25 -19.55 2.65 0.94
C GLY A 25 -19.43 1.73 2.15
N GLY A 26 -20.45 1.74 3.01
CA GLY A 26 -20.49 0.91 4.21
C GLY A 26 -19.37 1.20 5.19
N TRP A 27 -18.85 2.42 5.21
CA TRP A 27 -17.85 2.87 6.19
C TRP A 27 -18.34 2.69 7.63
N GLU A 28 -19.66 2.73 7.87
CA GLU A 28 -20.29 2.54 9.19
C GLU A 28 -20.04 1.13 9.76
N ARG A 29 -19.73 0.16 8.89
CA ARG A 29 -19.41 -1.22 9.30
C ARG A 29 -17.90 -1.45 9.48
N LYS A 30 -17.06 -0.44 9.27
CA LYS A 30 -15.60 -0.55 9.37
C LYS A 30 -15.13 -0.17 10.78
N ARG A 31 -14.09 -0.84 11.29
CA ARG A 31 -13.42 -0.38 12.51
C ARG A 31 -12.76 0.99 12.25
N PRO A 32 -12.64 1.87 13.26
CA PRO A 32 -12.11 3.22 13.07
C PRO A 32 -10.74 3.29 12.40
N ILE A 33 -9.85 2.32 12.65
CA ILE A 33 -8.53 2.26 11.98
C ILE A 33 -8.63 2.13 10.45
N TRP A 34 -9.63 1.42 9.94
CA TRP A 34 -9.86 1.29 8.50
C TRP A 34 -10.49 2.54 7.90
N ILE A 35 -11.25 3.29 8.69
CA ILE A 35 -11.78 4.61 8.27
C ILE A 35 -10.62 5.59 8.09
N MET A 36 -9.65 5.58 9.00
CA MET A 36 -8.44 6.38 8.89
C MET A 36 -7.66 6.09 7.59
N LEU A 37 -7.38 4.81 7.30
CA LEU A 37 -6.70 4.42 6.05
C LEU A 37 -7.52 4.81 4.80
N MET A 38 -8.83 4.59 4.85
CA MET A 38 -9.75 4.98 3.78
C MET A 38 -9.69 6.48 3.50
N ILE A 39 -9.70 7.33 4.53
CA ILE A 39 -9.62 8.80 4.38
C ILE A 39 -8.29 9.19 3.72
N ASN A 40 -7.18 8.57 4.11
CA ASN A 40 -5.87 8.85 3.52
C ASN A 40 -5.80 8.44 2.05
N ALA A 41 -6.55 7.43 1.63
CA ALA A 41 -6.64 7.01 0.23
C ALA A 41 -7.58 7.86 -0.65
N LEU A 42 -8.23 8.90 -0.10
CA LEU A 42 -9.12 9.80 -0.85
C LEU A 42 -8.37 11.01 -1.42
N THR A 43 -7.33 10.73 -2.21
CA THR A 43 -6.51 11.75 -2.91
C THR A 43 -6.70 11.68 -4.41
N LYS A 44 -6.37 12.75 -5.13
CA LYS A 44 -6.46 12.77 -6.60
C LYS A 44 -5.53 11.72 -7.25
N PRO A 45 -4.25 11.54 -6.85
CA PRO A 45 -3.41 10.46 -7.35
C PRO A 45 -4.01 9.07 -7.14
N ASP A 46 -4.48 8.76 -5.92
CA ASP A 46 -5.05 7.44 -5.59
C ASP A 46 -6.31 7.13 -6.40
N ILE A 47 -7.17 8.13 -6.63
CA ILE A 47 -8.37 7.96 -7.47
C ILE A 47 -7.98 7.73 -8.93
N ARG A 48 -6.97 8.44 -9.44
CA ARG A 48 -6.51 8.31 -10.84
C ARG A 48 -5.87 6.96 -11.15
N SER A 49 -5.26 6.31 -10.16
CA SER A 49 -4.65 4.99 -10.32
C SER A 49 -5.66 3.83 -10.19
N ARG A 50 -6.89 4.07 -9.71
CA ARG A 50 -7.91 3.01 -9.59
C ARG A 50 -8.24 2.37 -10.93
N GLY A 51 -8.37 1.04 -10.92
CA GLY A 51 -8.61 0.23 -12.12
C GLY A 51 -7.33 -0.18 -12.86
N LEU A 52 -6.17 0.35 -12.47
CA LEU A 52 -4.87 -0.18 -12.88
C LEU A 52 -4.40 -1.21 -11.85
N PRO A 53 -3.99 -2.43 -12.27
CA PRO A 53 -3.38 -3.37 -11.34
C PRO A 53 -2.04 -2.81 -10.86
N VAL A 54 -1.76 -2.99 -9.57
CA VAL A 54 -0.42 -2.80 -9.02
C VAL A 54 0.56 -3.77 -9.69
N LEU A 55 1.85 -3.41 -9.72
CA LEU A 55 2.85 -4.10 -10.54
C LEU A 55 2.99 -5.58 -10.20
N ASP A 56 3.00 -5.92 -8.92
CA ASP A 56 3.06 -7.30 -8.44
C ASP A 56 1.87 -8.15 -8.92
N VAL A 57 0.64 -7.62 -8.83
CA VAL A 57 -0.57 -8.27 -9.35
C VAL A 57 -0.51 -8.41 -10.87
N TYR A 58 -0.02 -7.39 -11.56
CA TYR A 58 0.18 -7.44 -13.01
C TYR A 58 1.17 -8.55 -13.39
N LEU A 59 2.34 -8.61 -12.74
CA LEU A 59 3.38 -9.61 -12.99
C LEU A 59 2.89 -11.03 -12.69
N ALA A 60 2.19 -11.22 -11.56
CA ALA A 60 1.56 -12.49 -11.23
C ALA A 60 0.57 -12.91 -12.32
N ARG A 61 -0.25 -11.98 -12.82
CA ARG A 61 -1.20 -12.29 -13.89
C ARG A 61 -0.50 -12.66 -15.20
N GLN A 62 0.59 -11.97 -15.57
CA GLN A 62 1.37 -12.34 -16.75
C GLN A 62 1.99 -13.73 -16.59
N ALA A 63 2.54 -14.04 -15.42
CA ALA A 63 3.08 -15.36 -15.12
C ALA A 63 2.02 -16.48 -15.26
N GLU A 64 0.80 -16.26 -14.77
CA GLU A 64 -0.33 -17.19 -14.96
C GLU A 64 -0.67 -17.42 -16.43
N LEU A 65 -0.73 -16.34 -17.23
CA LEU A 65 -1.01 -16.44 -18.67
C LEU A 65 0.08 -17.21 -19.43
N MET A 66 1.32 -17.16 -18.92
CA MET A 66 2.45 -17.94 -19.43
C MET A 66 2.52 -19.36 -18.85
N GLY A 67 1.53 -19.81 -18.08
CA GLY A 67 1.49 -21.14 -17.48
C GLY A 67 2.51 -21.35 -16.35
N LYS A 68 3.08 -20.28 -15.78
CA LYS A 68 3.99 -20.36 -14.63
C LYS A 68 3.19 -20.52 -13.34
N ARG A 69 3.78 -21.19 -12.34
CA ARG A 69 3.21 -21.26 -10.99
C ARG A 69 3.35 -19.91 -10.30
N THR A 70 2.27 -19.45 -9.67
CA THR A 70 2.25 -18.21 -8.89
C THR A 70 1.85 -18.50 -7.44
N GLY A 71 2.33 -17.66 -6.52
CA GLY A 71 2.06 -17.81 -5.09
C GLY A 71 2.32 -16.51 -4.35
N ALA A 72 1.63 -16.33 -3.21
CA ALA A 72 1.86 -15.19 -2.34
C ALA A 72 2.92 -15.54 -1.28
N ILE A 73 3.86 -14.62 -1.05
CA ILE A 73 4.86 -14.74 0.02
C ILE A 73 4.28 -14.40 1.40
N GLU A 74 3.14 -13.70 1.43
CA GLU A 74 2.45 -13.24 2.64
C GLU A 74 1.01 -13.73 2.71
N LYS A 75 0.46 -13.73 3.91
CA LYS A 75 -0.96 -13.99 4.16
C LYS A 75 -1.72 -12.69 4.40
N VAL A 76 -3.02 -12.68 4.09
CA VAL A 76 -3.88 -11.50 4.25
C VAL A 76 -3.92 -11.04 5.71
N GLU A 77 -3.95 -11.99 6.65
CA GLU A 77 -4.01 -11.72 8.08
C GLU A 77 -2.76 -10.97 8.57
N GLU A 78 -1.60 -11.23 7.97
CA GLU A 78 -0.32 -10.61 8.32
C GLU A 78 -0.28 -9.13 7.96
N GLN A 79 -1.04 -8.72 6.94
CA GLN A 79 -1.17 -7.31 6.57
C GLN A 79 -2.21 -6.58 7.43
N CYS A 80 -3.21 -7.31 7.96
CA CYS A 80 -4.27 -6.72 8.77
C CYS A 80 -3.91 -6.59 10.26
N ARG A 81 -3.12 -7.53 10.80
CA ARG A 81 -2.77 -7.59 12.22
C ARG A 81 -2.11 -6.32 12.76
N PRO A 82 -1.15 -5.68 12.07
CA PRO A 82 -0.51 -4.46 12.57
C PRO A 82 -1.54 -3.37 12.91
N PHE A 83 -2.50 -3.13 12.02
CA PHE A 83 -3.55 -2.14 12.26
C PHE A 83 -4.55 -2.56 13.34
N ASN A 84 -4.85 -3.86 13.41
CA ASN A 84 -5.78 -4.39 14.40
C ASN A 84 -5.18 -4.49 15.81
N GLY A 85 -3.85 -4.44 15.94
CA GLY A 85 -3.11 -4.49 17.21
C GLY A 85 -3.03 -3.15 17.95
N LEU A 86 -3.33 -2.03 17.29
CA LEU A 86 -3.44 -0.73 17.93
C LEU A 86 -4.61 -0.70 18.93
N ASN A 87 -4.37 -0.13 20.10
CA ASN A 87 -5.40 0.03 21.12
C ASN A 87 -6.38 1.14 20.75
N MET A 88 -7.55 1.17 21.40
CA MET A 88 -8.60 2.14 21.05
C MET A 88 -8.14 3.60 21.21
N SER A 89 -7.34 3.92 22.23
CA SER A 89 -6.81 5.27 22.46
C SER A 89 -5.92 5.72 21.28
N GLN A 90 -4.99 4.86 20.87
CA GLN A 90 -4.11 5.08 19.71
C GLN A 90 -4.90 5.26 18.43
N VAL A 91 -5.93 4.44 18.21
CA VAL A 91 -6.79 4.53 17.01
C VAL A 91 -7.58 5.84 16.99
N LEU A 92 -8.16 6.26 18.13
CA LEU A 92 -8.90 7.52 18.23
C LEU A 92 -7.98 8.72 18.00
N PHE A 93 -6.79 8.70 18.60
CA PHE A 93 -5.76 9.71 18.37
C PHE A 93 -5.36 9.80 16.89
N ALA A 94 -5.00 8.67 16.27
CA ALA A 94 -4.56 8.64 14.88
C ALA A 94 -5.66 9.10 13.91
N LEU A 95 -6.92 8.70 14.15
CA LEU A 95 -8.06 9.16 13.35
C LEU A 95 -8.32 10.66 13.52
N ASN A 96 -8.33 11.16 14.76
CA ASN A 96 -8.54 12.59 15.03
C ASN A 96 -7.44 13.46 14.39
N HIS A 97 -6.18 13.02 14.52
CA HIS A 97 -5.05 13.68 13.87
C HIS A 97 -5.18 13.66 12.34
N THR A 98 -5.56 12.50 11.77
CA THR A 98 -5.78 12.34 10.33
C THR A 98 -6.86 13.29 9.82
N LEU A 99 -8.00 13.39 10.51
CA LEU A 99 -9.09 14.29 10.14
C LEU A 99 -8.63 15.75 10.17
N THR A 100 -7.94 16.15 11.25
CA THR A 100 -7.39 17.50 11.41
C THR A 100 -6.41 17.85 10.27
N LEU A 101 -5.51 16.92 9.95
CA LEU A 101 -4.54 17.08 8.86
C LEU A 101 -5.24 17.23 7.50
N GLN A 102 -6.20 16.36 7.22
CA GLN A 102 -6.96 16.36 5.96
C GLN A 102 -7.80 17.63 5.79
N GLU A 103 -8.38 18.16 6.87
CA GLU A 103 -9.07 19.46 6.84
C GLU A 103 -8.12 20.61 6.50
N LYS A 104 -6.93 20.64 7.11
CA LYS A 104 -5.92 21.66 6.82
C LYS A 104 -5.48 21.59 5.35
N ILE A 105 -5.20 20.39 4.84
CA ILE A 105 -4.81 20.18 3.43
C ILE A 105 -5.92 20.65 2.49
N ARG A 106 -7.18 20.27 2.74
CA ARG A 106 -8.32 20.62 1.88
C ARG A 106 -8.66 22.11 1.90
N ARG A 107 -8.37 22.79 3.01
CA ARG A 107 -8.48 24.26 3.14
C ARG A 107 -7.26 25.00 2.56
N GLY A 108 -6.28 24.29 2.01
CA GLY A 108 -5.04 24.87 1.48
C GLY A 108 -4.11 25.44 2.55
N LYS A 109 -4.33 25.11 3.83
CA LYS A 109 -3.53 25.60 4.97
C LYS A 109 -2.28 24.77 5.24
N MET A 110 -2.18 23.59 4.63
CA MET A 110 -1.05 22.68 4.79
C MET A 110 -0.82 21.91 3.49
N ARG A 111 0.42 21.59 3.18
CA ARG A 111 0.79 20.65 2.13
C ARG A 111 1.49 19.46 2.77
N LEU A 112 1.31 18.28 2.20
CA LEU A 112 2.09 17.12 2.62
C LEU A 112 3.56 17.36 2.27
N PRO A 113 4.50 16.88 3.11
CA PRO A 113 5.93 17.08 2.88
C PRO A 113 6.42 16.38 1.61
N TYR A 114 5.75 15.31 1.19
CA TYR A 114 6.06 14.56 -0.02
C TYR A 114 4.78 14.16 -0.77
N SER A 115 4.84 14.22 -2.09
CA SER A 115 3.84 13.66 -3.01
C SER A 115 4.31 12.32 -3.56
N THR A 116 3.40 11.55 -4.17
CA THR A 116 3.77 10.34 -4.91
C THR A 116 4.78 10.62 -6.02
N ASP A 117 4.69 11.79 -6.66
CA ASP A 117 5.65 12.20 -7.70
C ASP A 117 7.05 12.44 -7.11
N ASP A 118 7.13 13.01 -5.90
CA ASP A 118 8.39 13.16 -5.19
C ASP A 118 9.02 11.80 -4.86
N LEU A 119 8.21 10.83 -4.41
CA LEU A 119 8.68 9.45 -4.17
C LEU A 119 9.24 8.81 -5.44
N ILE A 120 8.56 8.97 -6.58
CA ILE A 120 8.97 8.44 -7.87
C ILE A 120 10.29 9.07 -8.31
N ASN A 121 10.41 10.40 -8.18
CA ASN A 121 11.63 11.11 -8.53
C ASN A 121 12.81 10.67 -7.66
N THR A 122 12.62 10.62 -6.34
CA THR A 122 13.61 10.15 -5.37
C THR A 122 14.06 8.72 -5.68
N TYR A 123 13.11 7.80 -5.95
CA TYR A 123 13.41 6.43 -6.38
C TYR A 123 14.25 6.39 -7.67
N ASN A 124 13.83 7.12 -8.70
CA ASN A 124 14.53 7.14 -9.99
C ASN A 124 15.93 7.76 -9.90
N CYS A 125 16.12 8.73 -9.01
CA CYS A 125 17.42 9.34 -8.75
C CYS A 125 18.35 8.46 -7.89
N GLY A 126 17.88 7.30 -7.42
CA GLY A 126 18.64 6.41 -6.55
C GLY A 126 18.81 6.94 -5.11
N ASP A 127 18.10 8.01 -4.74
CA ASP A 127 18.01 8.45 -3.35
C ASP A 127 16.97 7.59 -2.64
N LEU A 128 17.44 6.69 -1.79
CA LEU A 128 16.60 5.64 -1.20
C LEU A 128 16.49 5.78 0.31
N ASN A 129 16.27 7.02 0.78
CA ASN A 129 16.05 7.28 2.19
C ASN A 129 14.82 6.51 2.71
N SER A 130 15.05 5.55 3.60
CA SER A 130 14.03 4.64 4.14
C SER A 130 12.88 5.36 4.87
N LEU A 131 13.13 6.57 5.38
CA LEU A 131 12.13 7.40 6.04
C LEU A 131 11.00 7.86 5.09
N ILE A 132 11.34 8.03 3.81
CA ILE A 132 10.43 8.56 2.79
C ILE A 132 9.50 7.44 2.29
N PHE A 133 10.05 6.25 2.03
CA PHE A 133 9.27 5.10 1.55
C PHE A 133 8.39 4.45 2.61
N GLY A 134 8.82 4.46 3.88
CA GLY A 134 7.99 3.96 5.00
C GLY A 134 6.73 4.80 5.23
N LYS A 135 6.80 6.11 4.94
CA LYS A 135 5.72 7.07 5.22
C LYS A 135 4.84 7.39 4.01
N GLY A 136 5.33 7.25 2.78
CA GLY A 136 4.58 7.62 1.57
C GLY A 136 3.87 6.47 0.85
N THR A 137 4.27 5.21 1.08
CA THR A 137 3.67 4.03 0.39
C THR A 137 2.59 3.34 1.21
N SER A 138 2.64 3.52 2.52
CA SER A 138 1.62 3.03 3.44
C SER A 138 0.61 4.16 3.62
N GLN A 139 -0.70 3.90 3.51
CA GLN A 139 -1.77 4.89 3.75
C GLN A 139 -1.85 5.37 5.23
N ILE A 140 -0.72 5.30 5.94
CA ILE A 140 -0.52 5.60 7.34
C ILE A 140 -0.45 7.12 7.50
N PRO A 141 -1.06 7.69 8.55
CA PRO A 141 -1.01 9.12 8.77
C PRO A 141 0.42 9.57 9.14
N HIS A 142 0.80 10.75 8.66
CA HIS A 142 1.95 11.46 9.21
C HIS A 142 1.57 12.01 10.59
N LEU A 143 1.83 11.25 11.65
CA LEU A 143 1.48 11.66 13.02
C LEU A 143 2.48 12.65 13.63
N LYS A 144 3.70 12.71 13.09
CA LYS A 144 4.70 13.73 13.44
C LYS A 144 4.63 14.88 12.44
N ASN A 145 4.40 16.09 12.92
CA ASN A 145 4.66 17.29 12.15
C ASN A 145 6.17 17.37 11.88
N SER A 146 6.59 17.13 10.64
CA SER A 146 7.89 17.57 10.16
C SER A 146 7.88 19.08 9.88
N ASP A 147 7.52 19.87 10.90
CA ASP A 147 7.67 21.34 10.90
C ASP A 147 8.91 21.77 11.71
N VAL A 148 9.85 20.84 11.92
CA VAL A 148 11.16 21.15 12.49
C VAL A 148 12.19 20.64 11.51
N GLU A 149 12.37 21.39 10.42
CA GLU A 149 13.69 21.77 9.87
C GLU A 149 13.48 22.36 8.47
N ASN A 150 13.97 23.60 8.31
CA ASN A 150 14.14 24.33 7.06
C ASN A 150 12.90 25.10 6.56
N ASN A 151 12.67 26.27 7.17
CA ASN A 151 12.59 27.54 6.43
C ASN A 151 12.64 28.72 7.41
N GLU A 152 13.61 29.62 7.22
CA GLU A 152 13.88 30.84 7.99
C GLU A 152 12.78 31.92 7.90
N THR A 153 11.58 31.58 7.43
CA THR A 153 10.42 32.46 7.48
C THR A 153 9.43 31.88 8.46
N GLY A 154 9.57 32.29 9.72
CA GLY A 154 8.73 31.90 10.84
C GLY A 154 7.27 32.20 10.61
N HIS A 155 6.56 31.26 10.02
CA HIS A 155 5.11 31.19 10.05
C HIS A 155 4.73 30.03 10.97
N LYS A 156 4.67 30.32 12.28
CA LYS A 156 4.00 29.46 13.27
C LYS A 156 2.53 29.32 12.82
N LEU A 157 2.23 28.26 12.08
CA LEU A 157 0.87 27.92 11.62
C LEU A 157 0.42 26.57 12.19
N SER A 158 0.46 26.43 13.51
CA SER A 158 -0.32 25.40 14.19
C SER A 158 -1.14 26.02 15.32
N GLY A 159 -2.37 26.43 15.03
CA GLY A 159 -3.40 26.74 16.05
C GLY A 159 -3.91 25.51 16.79
N VAL A 160 -3.10 24.47 16.92
CA VAL A 160 -3.35 23.28 17.73
C VAL A 160 -2.09 23.11 18.57
N GLU A 161 -2.20 23.39 19.88
CA GLU A 161 -1.15 23.03 20.83
C GLU A 161 -1.03 21.51 20.84
N ILE A 162 0.02 20.99 20.20
CA ILE A 162 0.36 19.57 20.32
C ILE A 162 0.97 19.40 21.70
N THR A 163 0.34 18.58 22.54
CA THR A 163 0.86 18.32 23.87
C THR A 163 2.08 17.39 23.79
N THR A 164 2.88 17.36 24.86
CA THR A 164 3.95 16.36 25.00
C THR A 164 3.40 14.94 24.95
N ALA A 165 2.20 14.72 25.49
CA ALA A 165 1.48 13.44 25.44
C ALA A 165 1.10 13.06 23.99
N ASP A 166 0.62 14.01 23.18
CA ASP A 166 0.30 13.77 21.77
C ASP A 166 1.55 13.39 20.97
N THR A 167 2.68 14.06 21.24
CA THR A 167 3.96 13.76 20.58
C THR A 167 4.49 12.37 20.96
N ALA A 168 4.33 11.99 22.22
CA ALA A 168 4.68 10.65 22.70
C ALA A 168 3.81 9.58 22.03
N MET A 169 2.48 9.77 22.00
CA MET A 169 1.55 8.83 21.37
C MET A 169 1.78 8.69 19.86
N ALA A 170 2.03 9.80 19.16
CA ALA A 170 2.41 9.78 17.75
C ALA A 170 3.69 8.97 17.52
N SER A 171 4.68 9.11 18.39
CA SER A 171 5.95 8.37 18.31
C SER A 171 5.75 6.88 18.55
N GLU A 172 4.98 6.51 19.58
CA GLU A 172 4.68 5.12 19.91
C GLU A 172 3.99 4.41 18.73
N ILE A 173 3.00 5.05 18.11
CA ILE A 173 2.29 4.48 16.96
C ILE A 173 3.22 4.34 15.75
N ASP A 174 4.03 5.37 15.45
CA ASP A 174 4.96 5.37 14.31
C ASP A 174 6.03 4.27 14.48
N GLU A 175 6.59 4.12 15.67
CA GLU A 175 7.58 3.09 15.99
C GLU A 175 6.98 1.69 15.89
N TYR A 176 5.79 1.48 16.47
CA TYR A 176 5.09 0.21 16.38
C TYR A 176 4.77 -0.19 14.93
N LEU A 177 4.20 0.74 14.15
CA LEU A 177 3.83 0.46 12.76
C LEU A 177 5.07 0.24 11.89
N LYS A 178 6.17 0.98 12.12
CA LYS A 178 7.45 0.77 11.43
C LYS A 178 8.00 -0.62 11.71
N GLU A 179 7.99 -1.04 12.97
CA GLU A 179 8.43 -2.37 13.37
C GLU A 179 7.60 -3.48 12.71
N GLU A 180 6.28 -3.38 12.74
CA GLU A 180 5.39 -4.41 12.21
C GLU A 180 5.33 -4.47 10.68
N LEU A 181 5.32 -3.31 10.01
CA LEU A 181 5.09 -3.20 8.57
C LEU A 181 6.37 -3.23 7.73
N ILE A 182 7.52 -2.94 8.35
CA ILE A 182 8.82 -2.95 7.67
C ILE A 182 9.67 -4.08 8.23
N PHE A 183 10.18 -3.98 9.46
CA PHE A 183 11.22 -4.89 9.94
C PHE A 183 10.74 -6.33 10.12
N ARG A 184 9.69 -6.55 10.91
CA ARG A 184 9.11 -7.90 11.09
C ARG A 184 8.54 -8.46 9.80
N ARG A 185 8.04 -7.60 8.92
CA ARG A 185 7.54 -8.00 7.60
C ARG A 185 8.69 -8.48 6.71
N ASN A 186 9.78 -7.73 6.64
CA ASN A 186 10.98 -8.08 5.88
C ASN A 186 11.57 -9.41 6.35
N GLU A 187 11.70 -9.59 7.66
CA GLU A 187 12.20 -10.84 8.24
C GLU A 187 11.33 -12.03 7.82
N ARG A 188 10.00 -11.97 8.03
CA ARG A 188 9.08 -13.05 7.63
C ARG A 188 9.14 -13.36 6.14
N MET A 189 9.17 -12.33 5.30
CA MET A 189 9.26 -12.52 3.84
C MET A 189 10.59 -13.15 3.45
N ALA A 190 11.71 -12.67 3.98
CA ALA A 190 13.04 -13.19 3.69
C ALA A 190 13.20 -14.64 4.14
N THR A 191 12.72 -15.00 5.35
CA THR A 191 12.72 -16.39 5.81
C THR A 191 11.98 -17.29 4.83
N ARG A 192 10.80 -16.87 4.34
CA ARG A 192 10.03 -17.65 3.36
C ARG A 192 10.71 -17.75 2.00
N VAL A 193 11.36 -16.69 1.54
CA VAL A 193 12.17 -16.69 0.31
C VAL A 193 13.30 -17.72 0.44
N VAL A 194 14.07 -17.65 1.52
CA VAL A 194 15.17 -18.57 1.81
C VAL A 194 14.68 -20.02 1.89
N ASP A 195 13.58 -20.27 2.60
CA ASP A 195 12.99 -21.60 2.72
C ASP A 195 12.52 -22.15 1.37
N LEU A 196 11.94 -21.30 0.50
CA LEU A 196 11.50 -21.71 -0.83
C LEU A 196 12.68 -22.08 -1.72
N ILE A 197 13.74 -21.26 -1.73
CA ILE A 197 14.93 -21.53 -2.55
C ILE A 197 15.62 -22.82 -2.08
N ARG A 198 15.86 -22.98 -0.78
CA ARG A 198 16.55 -24.16 -0.23
C ARG A 198 15.79 -25.47 -0.44
N ARG A 199 14.45 -25.44 -0.50
CA ARG A 199 13.65 -26.65 -0.74
C ARG A 199 13.55 -27.03 -2.22
N ASN A 200 13.97 -26.15 -3.12
CA ASN A 200 13.82 -26.33 -4.57
C ASN A 200 15.10 -25.87 -5.29
N GLU A 201 16.23 -26.53 -5.00
CA GLU A 201 17.56 -26.12 -5.50
C GLU A 201 17.67 -26.13 -7.03
N ASP A 202 16.86 -26.93 -7.72
CA ASP A 202 16.83 -27.05 -9.19
C ASP A 202 15.86 -26.07 -9.87
N GLU A 203 15.19 -25.19 -9.10
CA GLU A 203 14.20 -24.24 -9.62
C GLU A 203 14.66 -22.78 -9.47
N SER A 204 14.25 -21.94 -10.42
CA SER A 204 14.42 -20.49 -10.33
C SER A 204 13.11 -19.81 -9.93
N PHE A 205 13.20 -18.85 -9.03
CA PHE A 205 12.06 -18.07 -8.53
C PHE A 205 12.19 -16.60 -8.93
N PHE A 206 11.05 -15.97 -9.18
CA PHE A 206 10.94 -14.52 -9.32
C PHE A 206 10.05 -14.00 -8.18
N PHE A 207 10.60 -13.10 -7.36
CA PHE A 207 9.89 -12.46 -6.26
C PHE A 207 9.68 -10.97 -6.56
N ALA A 208 8.46 -10.49 -6.41
CA ALA A 208 8.12 -9.08 -6.55
C ALA A 208 7.85 -8.48 -5.16
N PHE A 209 8.60 -7.44 -4.79
CA PHE A 209 8.38 -6.67 -3.57
C PHE A 209 8.27 -5.18 -3.89
N GLY A 210 7.56 -4.44 -3.03
CA GLY A 210 7.59 -2.98 -3.08
C GLY A 210 8.99 -2.45 -2.76
N ALA A 211 9.36 -1.32 -3.39
CA ALA A 211 10.69 -0.73 -3.28
C ALA A 211 11.19 -0.55 -1.84
N GLY A 212 10.30 -0.19 -0.90
CA GLY A 212 10.64 0.02 0.50
C GLY A 212 11.21 -1.22 1.23
N HIS A 213 11.02 -2.42 0.70
CA HIS A 213 11.53 -3.67 1.31
C HIS A 213 13.01 -3.95 1.00
N PHE A 214 13.61 -3.16 0.11
CA PHE A 214 15.01 -3.30 -0.30
C PHE A 214 15.95 -2.27 0.36
N LEU A 215 15.42 -1.38 1.22
CA LEU A 215 16.14 -0.19 1.66
C LEU A 215 16.56 -0.25 3.12
N GLY A 216 17.81 0.13 3.38
CA GLY A 216 18.38 0.24 4.72
C GLY A 216 18.65 -1.12 5.38
N ASN A 217 19.12 -1.06 6.63
CA ASN A 217 19.39 -2.26 7.43
C ASN A 217 18.08 -2.98 7.81
N GLY A 218 18.10 -4.32 7.81
CA GLY A 218 16.91 -5.13 8.03
C GLY A 218 16.01 -5.20 6.79
N SER A 219 16.56 -4.95 5.60
CA SER A 219 15.89 -5.19 4.33
C SER A 219 15.77 -6.68 4.02
N VAL A 220 14.91 -7.05 3.07
CA VAL A 220 14.83 -8.43 2.57
C VAL A 220 16.18 -8.90 2.03
N ILE A 221 16.91 -8.01 1.34
CA ILE A 221 18.25 -8.29 0.83
C ILE A 221 19.20 -8.63 1.97
N ASP A 222 19.23 -7.85 3.05
CA ASP A 222 20.13 -8.11 4.18
C ASP A 222 19.91 -9.49 4.79
N TYR A 223 18.65 -9.89 4.98
CA TYR A 223 18.32 -11.20 5.55
C TYR A 223 18.69 -12.34 4.61
N VAL A 224 18.47 -12.19 3.30
CA VAL A 224 18.84 -13.20 2.30
C VAL A 224 20.37 -13.32 2.20
N THR A 225 21.11 -12.21 2.18
CA THR A 225 22.58 -12.21 2.22
C THR A 225 23.12 -12.88 3.49
N LYS A 226 22.54 -12.56 4.67
CA LYS A 226 22.89 -13.23 5.94
C LYS A 226 22.62 -14.73 5.93
N ALA A 227 21.69 -15.20 5.10
CA ALA A 227 21.40 -16.61 4.93
C ALA A 227 22.41 -17.34 4.00
N GLY A 228 23.42 -16.63 3.49
CA GLY A 228 24.52 -17.19 2.71
C GLY A 228 24.35 -17.11 1.19
N PHE A 229 23.35 -16.37 0.70
CA PHE A 229 23.14 -16.17 -0.73
C PHE A 229 23.95 -14.99 -1.25
N GLU A 230 24.50 -15.13 -2.46
CA GLU A 230 25.10 -14.04 -3.20
C GLU A 230 24.02 -13.20 -3.87
N ILE A 231 24.16 -11.87 -3.79
CA ILE A 231 23.19 -10.93 -4.35
C ILE A 231 23.90 -10.08 -5.41
N GLU A 232 23.46 -10.23 -6.64
CA GLU A 232 23.89 -9.42 -7.77
C GLU A 232 22.79 -8.46 -8.19
N ARG A 233 23.12 -7.17 -8.35
CA ARG A 233 22.22 -6.20 -8.96
C ARG A 233 22.26 -6.39 -10.47
N VAL A 234 21.12 -6.75 -11.05
CA VAL A 234 20.95 -6.83 -12.50
C VAL A 234 20.41 -5.50 -12.99
N ASP A 235 21.16 -4.81 -13.84
CA ASP A 235 20.67 -3.63 -14.55
C ASP A 235 19.83 -4.10 -15.75
N GLY A 236 18.63 -3.54 -15.90
CA GLY A 236 17.79 -3.81 -17.05
C GLY A 236 18.06 -2.83 -18.18
N GLU A 237 18.31 -3.32 -19.40
CA GLU A 237 18.23 -2.51 -20.64
C GLU A 237 16.78 -2.10 -21.01
N PHE A 238 15.86 -2.17 -20.04
CA PHE A 238 14.44 -1.92 -20.26
C PHE A 238 14.11 -0.44 -20.06
N ASP A 239 13.88 0.29 -21.16
CA ASP A 239 13.22 1.60 -21.12
C ASP A 239 11.69 1.43 -21.25
N PRO A 240 10.91 1.48 -20.16
CA PRO A 240 9.45 1.41 -20.23
C PRO A 240 8.80 2.55 -21.02
N ARG A 241 9.54 3.60 -21.41
CA ARG A 241 9.07 4.69 -22.27
C ARG A 241 9.39 4.48 -23.76
N SER A 242 10.26 3.53 -24.09
CA SER A 242 10.61 3.17 -25.47
C SER A 242 9.58 2.27 -26.15
N ASP A 243 8.76 1.57 -25.36
CA ASP A 243 7.74 0.67 -25.89
C ASP A 243 6.52 1.48 -26.35
N THR A 244 6.55 1.86 -27.64
CA THR A 244 5.44 2.51 -28.33
C THR A 244 4.25 1.57 -28.43
N GLN A 245 3.43 1.55 -27.38
CA GLN A 245 1.97 1.41 -27.34
C GLN A 245 1.25 0.55 -28.42
N SER A 246 1.87 -0.50 -28.95
CA SER A 246 1.28 -1.35 -30.00
C SER A 246 0.54 -2.56 -29.43
N GLY A 247 0.77 -2.91 -28.16
CA GLY A 247 0.12 -4.06 -27.49
C GLY A 247 -1.05 -3.72 -26.55
N LEU A 248 -1.24 -2.45 -26.15
CA LEU A 248 -2.22 -2.10 -25.10
C LEU A 248 -3.67 -1.96 -25.59
N THR A 249 -3.94 -2.03 -26.90
CA THR A 249 -5.27 -1.78 -27.49
C THR A 249 -6.17 -3.02 -27.60
N SER A 250 -5.72 -4.21 -27.18
CA SER A 250 -6.48 -5.46 -27.41
C SER A 250 -7.17 -6.07 -26.18
N LEU A 251 -6.95 -5.55 -24.96
CA LEU A 251 -7.62 -6.11 -23.78
C LEU A 251 -9.08 -5.63 -23.67
N LYS A 252 -9.97 -6.22 -24.49
CA LYS A 252 -11.42 -6.21 -24.25
C LYS A 252 -11.70 -6.93 -22.93
N GLY A 253 -11.76 -6.17 -21.84
CA GLY A 253 -12.32 -6.62 -20.57
C GLY A 253 -13.82 -6.90 -20.74
N SER A 254 -14.17 -8.11 -21.18
CA SER A 254 -15.55 -8.58 -21.11
C SER A 254 -15.91 -8.83 -19.63
N TRP A 255 -16.52 -7.84 -18.99
CA TRP A 255 -17.32 -8.04 -17.78
C TRP A 255 -18.63 -8.76 -18.17
N GLY A 256 -18.51 -10.02 -18.55
CA GLY A 256 -19.66 -10.89 -18.79
C GLY A 256 -20.29 -11.27 -17.45
N ARG A 257 -21.48 -10.73 -17.15
CA ARG A 257 -22.37 -11.32 -16.15
C ARG A 257 -22.78 -12.73 -16.61
N GLY A 258 -22.03 -13.73 -16.18
CA GLY A 258 -22.44 -15.13 -16.28
C GLY A 258 -23.69 -15.35 -15.44
N LYS A 259 -24.86 -15.36 -16.07
CA LYS A 259 -26.11 -15.86 -15.48
C LYS A 259 -25.99 -17.38 -15.30
N ASN A 260 -25.31 -17.83 -14.26
CA ASN A 260 -25.43 -19.22 -13.82
C ASN A 260 -26.73 -19.37 -13.02
N LYS A 261 -27.77 -19.89 -13.68
CA LYS A 261 -28.95 -20.44 -13.00
C LYS A 261 -28.47 -21.62 -12.13
N ARG A 262 -28.23 -21.37 -10.84
CA ARG A 262 -28.06 -22.46 -9.85
C ARG A 262 -29.40 -23.17 -9.73
N LYS A 263 -29.46 -24.42 -10.23
CA LYS A 263 -30.51 -25.38 -9.87
C LYS A 263 -30.42 -25.62 -8.37
N HIS A 264 -31.48 -25.28 -7.64
CA HIS A 264 -31.68 -25.68 -6.25
C HIS A 264 -31.64 -27.22 -6.19
N ARG A 265 -30.71 -27.75 -5.40
CA ARG A 265 -30.79 -29.12 -4.91
C ARG A 265 -30.45 -29.05 -3.43
N GLU A 266 -31.50 -29.09 -2.61
CA GLU A 266 -31.39 -29.18 -1.16
C GLU A 266 -30.60 -30.43 -0.79
N LYS A 267 -29.50 -30.21 -0.06
CA LYS A 267 -29.00 -31.19 0.91
C LYS A 267 -28.65 -30.43 2.17
N GLN A 268 -29.48 -30.61 3.19
CA GLN A 268 -29.16 -30.27 4.57
C GLN A 268 -27.87 -30.99 4.97
N SER A 269 -26.89 -30.23 5.44
CA SER A 269 -25.89 -30.74 6.38
C SER A 269 -25.65 -29.67 7.44
N ARG A 270 -26.11 -29.97 8.66
CA ARG A 270 -25.78 -29.26 9.89
C ARG A 270 -24.26 -29.13 10.00
N PHE A 271 -23.80 -27.94 10.35
CA PHE A 271 -22.52 -27.76 11.02
C PHE A 271 -22.78 -26.88 12.24
N ASP A 272 -22.76 -27.53 13.40
CA ASP A 272 -22.80 -26.90 14.71
C ASP A 272 -21.46 -26.18 14.96
N ILE A 273 -21.54 -24.94 15.46
CA ILE A 273 -20.39 -24.14 15.92
C ILE A 273 -20.41 -24.23 17.46
N PRO A 274 -19.36 -24.75 18.13
CA PRO A 274 -19.24 -24.57 19.56
C PRO A 274 -18.69 -23.18 19.89
N LEU A 275 -19.27 -22.59 20.92
CA LEU A 275 -18.95 -21.31 21.55
C LEU A 275 -17.47 -21.17 21.93
#